data_AF-A0A9Q8QHZ2-F1
#
_entry.id   AF-A0A9Q8QHZ2-F1
#
_cell.length_a   1.000
_cell.length_b   1.000
_cell.length_c   1.000
_cell.angle_alpha   90.00
_cell.angle_beta   90.00
_cell.angle_gamma   90.00
#
_symmetry.space_group_name_H-M   'P 1'
#
loop_
_entity.id
_entity.type
_entity.pdbx_description
1 polymer ?
#
loop_
_entity_poly.entity_id
_entity_poly.type
_entity_poly.pdbx_seq_one_letter_code
_entity_poly.pdbx_strand_id
1 'polypeptide(L)'
;MEEVTSRHFFRHGKEQYAHERDDCHWCQLRHFPTDGNAPVTIVNEVDDQALPRGFRFINSNVLGDGVRPADVSFRSGCDCLDSTSCQFAGCQCLAELDEENDSDDGSDHDEDAVDAPRRKTYAYHMHGAKAGLLRSRLHNSKVPLYECHQGCSCTTDCPNRVVERGRAVPLQIFRTTDRGWGVRSQEALKKGQFVDRYVGEIITSAEADRRRDAAAVSQRKDVYLFALDKFTHPGSLDPRLRGPPLEVDGEFMSGPTRFINHSCDPNLRIFARVGDHADKHLHDLALFAIRDIQRGEELTFDYVDGVSQDPDDEQDGMTPCLCGSSKCRGYLW
;
A
#
# COMPACT_ATOMS: atom_id res chain seq x y z
N MET A 1 -0.75 20.95 -20.57
CA MET A 1 0.57 20.59 -20.00
C MET A 1 1.54 21.78 -19.97
N GLU A 2 1.62 22.58 -21.04
CA GLU A 2 2.50 23.77 -21.15
C GLU A 2 2.39 24.74 -19.97
N GLU A 3 1.22 25.01 -19.39
CA GLU A 3 1.12 25.98 -18.29
C GLU A 3 1.75 25.48 -16.97
N VAL A 4 1.70 24.16 -16.72
CA VAL A 4 2.27 23.52 -15.53
C VAL A 4 3.75 23.20 -15.72
N THR A 5 4.13 22.75 -16.92
CA THR A 5 5.53 22.56 -17.27
C THR A 5 6.25 23.88 -17.52
N SER A 6 5.58 24.97 -17.90
CA SER A 6 6.19 26.29 -18.15
C SER A 6 6.82 26.87 -16.88
N ARG A 7 6.14 26.79 -15.73
CA ARG A 7 6.75 27.20 -14.46
C ARG A 7 7.99 26.38 -14.13
N HIS A 8 7.95 25.07 -14.35
CA HIS A 8 9.13 24.22 -14.18
C HIS A 8 10.21 24.56 -15.23
N PHE A 9 9.99 24.33 -16.52
CA PHE A 9 10.98 24.53 -17.59
C PHE A 9 11.59 25.93 -17.66
N PHE A 10 10.83 27.02 -17.45
CA PHE A 10 11.36 28.37 -17.61
C PHE A 10 11.92 29.00 -16.32
N ARG A 11 11.57 28.46 -15.14
CA ARG A 11 11.93 29.06 -13.84
C ARG A 11 12.74 28.13 -12.92
N HIS A 12 12.78 26.82 -13.19
CA HIS A 12 13.48 25.85 -12.37
C HIS A 12 15.01 26.08 -12.37
N GLY A 13 15.61 26.06 -11.17
CA GLY A 13 17.04 26.28 -10.96
C GLY A 13 17.46 27.74 -10.76
N LYS A 14 16.53 28.71 -10.85
CA LYS A 14 16.81 30.11 -10.53
C LYS A 14 16.53 30.38 -9.05
N GLU A 15 17.50 30.92 -8.32
CA GLU A 15 17.37 31.19 -6.86
C GLU A 15 16.14 32.04 -6.51
N GLN A 16 15.79 33.00 -7.37
CA GLN A 16 14.62 33.88 -7.19
C GLN A 16 13.26 33.14 -7.17
N TYR A 17 13.21 31.88 -7.61
CA TYR A 17 12.01 31.03 -7.58
C TYR A 17 12.21 29.76 -6.72
N ALA A 18 13.19 29.76 -5.81
CA ALA A 18 13.48 28.59 -4.96
C ALA A 18 12.27 28.12 -4.15
N HIS A 19 11.41 29.05 -3.71
CA HIS A 19 10.16 28.75 -3.00
C HIS A 19 9.14 27.99 -3.85
N GLU A 20 9.17 28.11 -5.19
CA GLU A 20 8.27 27.37 -6.08
C GLU A 20 8.67 25.88 -6.24
N ARG A 21 9.87 25.47 -5.75
CA ARG A 21 10.34 24.08 -5.84
C ARG A 21 9.52 23.14 -4.97
N ASP A 22 9.11 23.59 -3.78
CA ASP A 22 8.38 22.77 -2.82
C ASP A 22 6.94 22.49 -3.27
N ASP A 23 6.39 23.38 -4.11
CA ASP A 23 5.06 23.26 -4.71
C ASP A 23 5.09 22.57 -6.09
N CYS A 24 6.28 22.22 -6.59
CA CYS A 24 6.42 21.58 -7.90
C CYS A 24 6.41 20.05 -7.77
N HIS A 25 5.35 19.42 -8.29
CA HIS A 25 5.22 17.95 -8.30
C HIS A 25 6.41 17.23 -8.94
N TRP A 26 6.98 17.79 -10.01
CA TRP A 26 8.15 17.20 -10.68
C TRP A 26 9.38 17.20 -9.78
N CYS A 27 9.60 18.29 -9.03
CA CYS A 27 10.67 18.35 -8.04
C CYS A 27 10.40 17.34 -6.93
N GLN A 28 9.19 17.29 -6.38
CA GLN A 28 8.83 16.36 -5.30
C GLN A 28 9.12 14.90 -5.69
N LEU A 29 8.69 14.46 -6.89
CA LEU A 29 8.92 13.11 -7.40
C LEU A 29 10.41 12.79 -7.58
N ARG A 30 11.22 13.75 -8.06
CA ARG A 30 12.68 13.57 -8.20
C ARG A 30 13.44 13.47 -6.88
N HIS A 31 12.86 13.90 -5.76
CA HIS A 31 13.46 13.69 -4.44
C HIS A 31 13.12 12.31 -3.87
N PHE A 32 12.31 11.50 -4.54
CA PHE A 32 12.05 10.14 -4.08
C PHE A 32 13.35 9.32 -4.16
N PRO A 33 13.68 8.52 -3.12
CA PRO A 33 14.87 7.66 -3.14
C PRO A 33 14.93 6.72 -4.36
N THR A 34 13.76 6.42 -4.94
CA THR A 34 13.59 5.51 -6.05
C THR A 34 13.74 6.17 -7.43
N ASP A 35 13.88 7.50 -7.55
CA ASP A 35 13.85 8.21 -8.84
C ASP A 35 14.86 7.68 -9.86
N GLY A 36 16.07 7.31 -9.41
CA GLY A 36 17.13 6.80 -10.29
C GLY A 36 16.86 5.43 -10.91
N ASN A 37 16.06 4.58 -10.26
CA ASN A 37 15.83 3.18 -10.69
C ASN A 37 14.37 2.90 -11.07
N ALA A 38 13.42 3.56 -10.40
CA ALA A 38 11.98 3.37 -10.52
C ALA A 38 11.25 4.73 -10.45
N PRO A 39 11.45 5.61 -11.45
CA PRO A 39 10.88 6.96 -11.46
C PRO A 39 9.35 6.94 -11.54
N VAL A 40 8.74 8.05 -11.10
CA VAL A 40 7.33 8.37 -11.40
C VAL A 40 7.30 9.46 -12.45
N THR A 41 6.55 9.24 -13.53
CA THR A 41 6.29 10.26 -14.55
C THR A 41 4.83 10.63 -14.60
N ILE A 42 4.51 11.83 -15.10
CA ILE A 42 3.13 12.31 -15.27
C ILE A 42 2.94 12.67 -16.74
N VAL A 43 1.89 12.15 -17.37
CA VAL A 43 1.55 12.46 -18.78
C VAL A 43 0.07 12.76 -18.92
N ASN A 44 -0.27 13.71 -19.79
CA ASN A 44 -1.64 14.01 -20.17
C ASN A 44 -1.68 14.31 -21.67
N GLU A 45 -2.31 13.42 -22.41
CA GLU A 45 -2.51 13.49 -23.87
C GLU A 45 -4.00 13.62 -24.22
N VAL A 46 -4.87 13.79 -23.22
CA VAL A 46 -6.33 13.73 -23.37
C VAL A 46 -6.97 15.11 -23.25
N ASP A 47 -6.58 15.88 -22.26
CA ASP A 47 -7.17 17.19 -21.96
C ASP A 47 -6.10 18.18 -21.42
N ASP A 48 -6.56 19.36 -20.98
CA ASP A 48 -5.70 20.42 -20.43
C ASP A 48 -5.50 20.33 -18.91
N GLN A 49 -6.07 19.30 -18.25
CA GLN A 49 -6.04 19.18 -16.80
C GLN A 49 -4.63 18.91 -16.27
N ALA A 50 -4.40 19.39 -15.05
CA ALA A 50 -3.20 19.14 -14.28
C ALA A 50 -3.53 18.51 -12.93
N LEU A 51 -2.50 17.99 -12.25
CA LEU A 51 -2.65 17.58 -10.86
C LEU A 51 -3.00 18.81 -9.99
N PRO A 52 -3.82 18.64 -8.93
CA PRO A 52 -4.19 19.76 -8.06
C PRO A 52 -2.97 20.45 -7.46
N ARG A 53 -2.91 21.79 -7.53
CA ARG A 53 -1.74 22.57 -7.04
C ARG A 53 -1.45 22.36 -5.55
N GLY A 54 -2.47 22.10 -4.74
CA GLY A 54 -2.32 21.84 -3.31
C GLY A 54 -1.91 20.40 -2.96
N PHE A 55 -1.83 19.50 -3.94
CA PHE A 55 -1.41 18.12 -3.71
C PHE A 55 0.11 18.02 -3.52
N ARG A 56 0.58 17.16 -2.61
CA ARG A 56 2.00 16.91 -2.38
C ARG A 56 2.36 15.43 -2.46
N PHE A 57 3.41 15.11 -3.20
CA PHE A 57 3.95 13.76 -3.22
C PHE A 57 4.77 13.47 -1.96
N ILE A 58 4.47 12.35 -1.30
CA ILE A 58 5.20 11.81 -0.14
C ILE A 58 5.57 10.34 -0.38
N ASN A 59 6.68 9.89 0.21
CA ASN A 59 7.20 8.52 0.04
C ASN A 59 6.93 7.61 1.26
N SER A 60 6.43 8.19 2.35
CA SER A 60 6.09 7.50 3.60
C SER A 60 4.93 8.21 4.27
N ASN A 61 4.20 7.48 5.11
CA ASN A 61 3.11 8.04 5.90
C ASN A 61 3.59 9.19 6.80
N VAL A 62 2.73 10.19 6.98
CA VAL A 62 2.89 11.27 7.95
C VAL A 62 1.90 11.01 9.08
N LEU A 63 2.36 11.06 10.33
CA LEU A 63 1.46 10.85 11.48
C LEU A 63 0.76 12.17 11.82
N GLY A 64 -0.58 12.16 11.78
CA GLY A 64 -1.41 13.28 12.17
C GLY A 64 -1.54 13.42 13.69
N ASP A 65 -2.23 14.48 14.10
CA ASP A 65 -2.42 14.79 15.51
C ASP A 65 -3.16 13.66 16.26
N GLY A 66 -2.64 13.31 17.44
CA GLY A 66 -3.17 12.21 18.26
C GLY A 66 -2.72 10.81 17.85
N VAL A 67 -2.04 10.66 16.71
CA VAL A 67 -1.48 9.38 16.26
C VAL A 67 -0.03 9.23 16.73
N ARG A 68 0.30 8.10 17.34
CA ARG A 68 1.65 7.81 17.83
C ARG A 68 2.07 6.38 17.51
N PRO A 69 3.35 6.16 17.17
CA PRO A 69 3.90 4.82 17.13
C PRO A 69 3.97 4.24 18.55
N ALA A 70 4.19 2.93 18.64
CA ALA A 70 4.55 2.28 19.87
C ALA A 70 5.81 2.90 20.48
N ASP A 71 5.90 2.86 21.80
CA ASP A 71 7.14 3.24 22.47
C ASP A 71 8.26 2.28 22.04
N VAL A 72 9.46 2.83 21.86
CA VAL A 72 10.63 2.08 21.39
C VAL A 72 10.98 0.93 22.35
N SER A 73 10.59 1.01 23.63
CA SER A 73 10.76 -0.08 24.59
C SER A 73 9.95 -1.35 24.29
N PHE A 74 8.88 -1.25 23.49
CA PHE A 74 8.09 -2.42 23.03
C PHE A 74 8.59 -2.99 21.71
N ARG A 75 9.54 -2.32 21.05
CA ARG A 75 10.11 -2.80 19.80
C ARG A 75 10.84 -4.11 19.99
N SER A 76 10.39 -5.13 19.27
CA SER A 76 11.04 -6.43 19.22
C SER A 76 11.28 -6.82 17.77
N GLY A 77 12.49 -7.27 17.45
CA GLY A 77 12.84 -7.78 16.13
C GLY A 77 13.60 -9.10 16.24
N CYS A 78 13.68 -9.85 15.16
CA CYS A 78 14.32 -11.17 15.21
C CYS A 78 15.84 -11.09 15.45
N ASP A 79 16.36 -12.11 16.11
CA ASP A 79 17.78 -12.37 16.39
C ASP A 79 18.39 -13.40 15.42
N CYS A 80 17.76 -13.61 14.25
CA CYS A 80 18.24 -14.56 13.26
C CYS A 80 19.71 -14.29 12.88
N LEU A 81 20.53 -15.35 12.92
CA LEU A 81 21.97 -15.29 12.65
C LEU A 81 22.30 -14.85 11.23
N ASP A 82 21.42 -15.16 10.28
CA ASP A 82 21.56 -14.80 8.88
C ASP A 82 20.20 -14.41 8.29
N SER A 83 20.24 -13.59 7.24
CA SER A 83 19.03 -13.10 6.56
C SER A 83 18.19 -14.22 5.92
N THR A 84 18.79 -15.38 5.60
CA THR A 84 18.05 -16.51 5.01
C THR A 84 17.24 -17.28 6.07
N SER A 85 17.61 -17.17 7.34
CA SER A 85 16.91 -17.76 8.47
C SER A 85 15.57 -17.07 8.76
N CYS A 86 15.38 -15.80 8.34
CA CYS A 86 14.13 -15.05 8.46
C CYS A 86 12.95 -15.63 7.65
N GLN A 87 13.16 -16.73 6.94
CA GLN A 87 12.13 -17.40 6.12
C GLN A 87 11.39 -18.52 6.87
N PHE A 88 11.91 -18.94 8.01
CA PHE A 88 11.42 -20.11 8.74
C PHE A 88 10.61 -19.69 9.98
N ALA A 89 9.76 -20.59 10.46
CA ALA A 89 8.98 -20.45 11.69
C ALA A 89 9.81 -19.99 12.91
N GLY A 90 11.10 -20.36 12.97
CA GLY A 90 12.00 -19.89 14.04
C GLY A 90 12.32 -18.38 14.03
N CYS A 91 11.86 -17.61 13.03
CA CYS A 91 12.02 -16.17 12.99
C CYS A 91 10.95 -15.50 13.85
N GLN A 92 11.36 -14.71 14.85
CA GLN A 92 10.44 -14.03 15.77
C GLN A 92 9.42 -13.10 15.06
N CYS A 93 9.76 -12.56 13.89
CA CYS A 93 8.84 -11.74 13.10
C CYS A 93 7.69 -12.55 12.48
N LEU A 94 7.78 -13.88 12.46
CA LEU A 94 6.78 -14.77 11.87
C LEU A 94 5.99 -15.53 12.95
N ALA A 95 6.25 -15.30 14.24
CA ALA A 95 5.71 -16.08 15.35
C ALA A 95 4.17 -16.13 15.36
N GLU A 96 3.49 -15.04 15.01
CA GLU A 96 2.02 -15.00 14.97
C GLU A 96 1.42 -15.78 13.80
N LEU A 97 2.18 -16.03 12.73
CA LEU A 97 1.72 -16.89 11.64
C LEU A 97 1.82 -18.36 12.01
N ASP A 98 2.66 -18.70 12.99
CA ASP A 98 2.84 -20.09 13.40
C ASP A 98 1.63 -20.59 14.20
N GLU A 99 1.01 -19.73 15.01
CA GLU A 99 -0.17 -20.05 15.83
C GLU A 99 -1.46 -20.24 15.00
N GLU A 100 -1.59 -19.59 13.84
CA GLU A 100 -2.80 -19.66 12.99
C GLU A 100 -2.82 -20.85 12.01
N ASN A 101 -1.66 -21.45 11.68
CA ASN A 101 -1.59 -22.55 10.70
C ASN A 101 -1.70 -23.95 11.31
N ASP A 102 -1.71 -24.07 12.65
CA ASP A 102 -1.79 -25.37 13.32
C ASP A 102 -3.19 -26.02 13.25
N SER A 103 -4.15 -25.36 12.59
CA SER A 103 -5.51 -25.89 12.39
C SER A 103 -5.81 -26.45 10.99
N ASP A 104 -4.95 -26.32 9.97
CA ASP A 104 -5.35 -26.64 8.58
C ASP A 104 -4.33 -27.36 7.68
N ASP A 105 -3.26 -27.95 8.23
CA ASP A 105 -2.43 -28.89 7.46
C ASP A 105 -2.18 -30.16 8.27
N GLY A 106 -2.98 -31.20 7.98
CA GLY A 106 -2.80 -32.58 8.45
C GLY A 106 -1.56 -33.24 7.85
N SER A 107 -0.41 -32.59 7.93
CA SER A 107 0.88 -33.23 7.71
C SER A 107 1.39 -33.72 9.07
N ASP A 108 1.32 -35.04 9.27
CA ASP A 108 1.98 -35.76 10.35
C ASP A 108 3.49 -35.47 10.31
N HIS A 109 3.91 -34.42 11.01
CA HIS A 109 5.32 -34.15 11.23
C HIS A 109 5.62 -34.34 12.72
N ASP A 110 6.32 -35.45 12.96
CA ASP A 110 6.90 -35.85 14.24
C ASP A 110 7.67 -34.66 14.85
N GLU A 111 7.11 -34.03 15.88
CA GLU A 111 7.74 -32.89 16.58
C GLU A 111 9.05 -33.28 17.30
N ASP A 112 9.31 -34.59 17.43
CA ASP A 112 10.50 -35.17 18.07
C ASP A 112 11.64 -35.53 17.09
N ALA A 113 11.49 -35.28 15.79
CA ALA A 113 12.55 -35.54 14.82
C ALA A 113 13.61 -34.41 14.82
N VAL A 114 14.79 -34.72 15.37
CA VAL A 114 15.98 -33.83 15.50
C VAL A 114 16.47 -33.24 14.16
N ASP A 115 15.95 -33.70 13.02
CA ASP A 115 16.34 -33.30 11.66
C ASP A 115 15.13 -32.97 10.74
N ALA A 116 13.96 -32.64 11.32
CA ALA A 116 12.81 -32.22 10.53
C ALA A 116 13.09 -30.88 9.81
N PRO A 117 12.78 -30.75 8.51
CA PRO A 117 13.00 -29.52 7.78
C PRO A 117 12.17 -28.38 8.38
N ARG A 118 12.83 -27.30 8.80
CA ARG A 118 12.18 -26.10 9.36
C ARG A 118 11.03 -25.63 8.45
N ARG A 119 9.82 -25.52 9.01
CA ARG A 119 8.60 -25.05 8.31
C ARG A 119 8.83 -23.66 7.70
N LYS A 120 8.52 -23.52 6.41
CA LYS A 120 8.66 -22.26 5.66
C LYS A 120 7.36 -21.46 5.71
N THR A 121 7.30 -20.44 6.56
CA THR A 121 6.07 -19.66 6.83
C THR A 121 6.05 -18.25 6.22
N TYR A 122 7.18 -17.77 5.70
CA TYR A 122 7.30 -16.46 5.07
C TYR A 122 6.39 -16.20 3.86
N ALA A 123 6.21 -14.91 3.55
CA ALA A 123 5.28 -14.43 2.52
C ALA A 123 5.82 -14.52 1.09
N TYR A 124 7.13 -14.39 0.91
CA TYR A 124 7.75 -14.22 -0.42
C TYR A 124 8.39 -15.50 -0.95
N HIS A 125 8.80 -15.53 -2.20
CA HIS A 125 9.75 -16.52 -2.70
C HIS A 125 11.17 -16.00 -2.49
N MET A 126 12.12 -16.85 -2.09
CA MET A 126 13.49 -16.42 -1.83
C MET A 126 14.47 -16.58 -3.00
N HIS A 127 14.25 -17.59 -3.82
CA HIS A 127 15.21 -18.00 -4.84
C HIS A 127 14.52 -18.23 -6.18
N GLY A 128 15.34 -18.30 -7.23
CA GLY A 128 14.90 -18.55 -8.59
C GLY A 128 14.17 -17.36 -9.22
N ALA A 129 13.52 -17.61 -10.35
CA ALA A 129 12.86 -16.59 -11.16
C ALA A 129 11.69 -15.86 -10.46
N LYS A 130 11.24 -16.36 -9.30
CA LYS A 130 10.16 -15.76 -8.51
C LYS A 130 10.66 -15.02 -7.26
N ALA A 131 11.97 -14.93 -7.03
CA ALA A 131 12.51 -14.29 -5.83
C ALA A 131 11.91 -12.87 -5.62
N GLY A 132 11.46 -12.59 -4.40
CA GLY A 132 10.77 -11.34 -4.03
C GLY A 132 9.27 -11.30 -4.35
N LEU A 133 8.73 -12.24 -5.13
CA LEU A 133 7.28 -12.30 -5.40
C LEU A 133 6.54 -12.93 -4.21
N LEU A 134 5.36 -12.40 -3.92
CA LEU A 134 4.39 -12.94 -2.96
C LEU A 134 3.98 -14.36 -3.37
N ARG A 135 3.95 -15.28 -2.41
CA ARG A 135 3.58 -16.69 -2.64
C ARG A 135 2.12 -16.83 -3.03
N SER A 136 1.83 -17.80 -3.91
CA SER A 136 0.50 -18.04 -4.46
C SER A 136 -0.58 -18.28 -3.41
N ARG A 137 -0.25 -18.97 -2.31
CA ARG A 137 -1.19 -19.21 -1.20
C ARG A 137 -1.73 -17.92 -0.56
N LEU A 138 -0.99 -16.82 -0.66
CA LEU A 138 -1.37 -15.53 -0.06
C LEU A 138 -2.16 -14.63 -1.00
N HIS A 139 -2.17 -14.86 -2.32
CA HIS A 139 -2.78 -13.94 -3.29
C HIS A 139 -4.27 -13.67 -3.02
N ASN A 140 -4.99 -14.68 -2.55
CA ASN A 140 -6.41 -14.58 -2.17
C ASN A 140 -6.63 -14.63 -0.66
N SER A 141 -5.56 -14.69 0.14
CA SER A 141 -5.65 -14.72 1.60
C SER A 141 -5.90 -13.32 2.14
N LYS A 142 -6.51 -13.24 3.34
CA LYS A 142 -6.58 -12.00 4.13
C LYS A 142 -5.50 -11.95 5.21
N VAL A 143 -4.63 -12.96 5.32
CA VAL A 143 -3.55 -13.02 6.31
C VAL A 143 -2.59 -11.83 6.11
N PRO A 144 -2.19 -11.13 7.19
CA PRO A 144 -1.25 -10.02 7.09
C PRO A 144 0.17 -10.49 6.74
N LEU A 145 0.95 -9.60 6.14
CA LEU A 145 2.35 -9.86 5.79
C LEU A 145 3.25 -9.36 6.91
N TYR A 146 3.81 -10.26 7.71
CA TYR A 146 4.81 -9.89 8.71
C TYR A 146 6.21 -9.86 8.08
N GLU A 147 6.82 -8.69 8.10
CA GLU A 147 8.17 -8.45 7.61
C GLU A 147 9.14 -8.16 8.75
N CYS A 148 10.42 -8.44 8.50
CA CYS A 148 11.47 -7.87 9.33
C CYS A 148 11.47 -6.33 9.21
N HIS A 149 12.11 -5.68 10.18
CA HIS A 149 12.13 -4.23 10.32
C HIS A 149 13.43 -3.79 11.02
N GLN A 150 13.59 -2.48 11.26
CA GLN A 150 14.82 -1.90 11.80
C GLN A 150 15.27 -2.45 13.17
N GLY A 151 14.39 -3.13 13.92
CA GLY A 151 14.74 -3.79 15.18
C GLY A 151 15.37 -5.18 15.02
N CYS A 152 15.37 -5.75 13.82
CA CYS A 152 15.89 -7.09 13.55
C CYS A 152 17.40 -7.09 13.31
N SER A 153 18.08 -8.19 13.65
CA SER A 153 19.51 -8.40 13.38
C SER A 153 19.82 -8.71 11.91
N CYS A 154 18.81 -9.01 11.08
CA CYS A 154 19.00 -9.27 9.66
C CYS A 154 19.23 -7.97 8.85
N THR A 155 19.87 -8.10 7.68
CA THR A 155 20.25 -6.97 6.83
C THR A 155 19.07 -6.40 6.03
N THR A 156 19.26 -5.26 5.37
CA THR A 156 18.28 -4.63 4.44
C THR A 156 17.94 -5.52 3.24
N ASP A 157 18.85 -6.41 2.86
CA ASP A 157 18.66 -7.41 1.79
C ASP A 157 17.91 -8.66 2.29
N CYS A 158 17.42 -8.65 3.54
CA CYS A 158 16.62 -9.73 4.07
C CYS A 158 15.43 -10.03 3.13
N PRO A 159 15.24 -11.29 2.72
CA PRO A 159 14.16 -11.68 1.83
C PRO A 159 12.76 -11.35 2.40
N ASN A 160 12.65 -11.14 3.71
CA ASN A 160 11.43 -10.75 4.40
C ASN A 160 11.34 -9.23 4.67
N ARG A 161 11.86 -8.40 3.77
CA ARG A 161 11.80 -6.91 3.81
C ARG A 161 11.41 -6.31 2.45
N VAL A 162 10.51 -6.96 1.72
CA VAL A 162 10.14 -6.57 0.34
C VAL A 162 9.43 -5.22 0.33
N VAL A 163 8.42 -5.04 1.18
CA VAL A 163 7.66 -3.80 1.27
C VAL A 163 8.49 -2.69 1.91
N GLU A 164 9.29 -3.01 2.94
CA GLU A 164 10.19 -2.05 3.60
C GLU A 164 11.16 -1.37 2.63
N ARG A 165 11.69 -2.12 1.65
CA ARG A 165 12.62 -1.59 0.64
C ARG A 165 11.98 -0.57 -0.30
N GLY A 166 10.65 -0.47 -0.31
CA GLY A 166 9.93 0.48 -1.14
C GLY A 166 9.84 0.08 -2.61
N ARG A 167 9.27 0.98 -3.42
CA ARG A 167 8.96 0.72 -4.83
C ARG A 167 10.20 0.44 -5.66
N ALA A 168 10.17 -0.68 -6.38
CA ALA A 168 11.16 -1.03 -7.42
C ALA A 168 10.59 -0.96 -8.84
N VAL A 169 9.34 -0.50 -9.00
CA VAL A 169 8.62 -0.46 -10.28
C VAL A 169 8.52 0.98 -10.81
N PRO A 170 8.92 1.27 -12.06
CA PRO A 170 8.67 2.58 -12.65
C PRO A 170 7.18 2.76 -12.94
N LEU A 171 6.62 3.88 -12.48
CA LEU A 171 5.20 4.20 -12.61
C LEU A 171 4.99 5.44 -13.48
N GLN A 172 3.85 5.48 -14.14
CA GLN A 172 3.40 6.65 -14.87
C GLN A 172 1.96 6.97 -14.50
N ILE A 173 1.78 8.14 -13.92
CA ILE A 173 0.47 8.76 -13.73
C ILE A 173 0.04 9.29 -15.11
N PHE A 174 -1.12 8.89 -15.58
CA PHE A 174 -1.62 9.29 -16.90
C PHE A 174 -3.08 9.73 -16.83
N ARG A 175 -3.48 10.61 -17.74
CA ARG A 175 -4.89 11.00 -17.87
C ARG A 175 -5.65 9.94 -18.67
N THR A 176 -6.66 9.35 -18.05
CA THR A 176 -7.63 8.46 -18.70
C THR A 176 -8.67 9.29 -19.47
N THR A 177 -9.44 8.64 -20.34
CA THR A 177 -10.49 9.31 -21.13
C THR A 177 -11.77 9.57 -20.34
N ASP A 178 -12.02 8.84 -19.25
CA ASP A 178 -13.34 8.75 -18.60
C ASP A 178 -13.31 8.81 -17.06
N ARG A 179 -12.20 8.46 -16.42
CA ARG A 179 -12.09 8.30 -14.96
C ARG A 179 -11.13 9.30 -14.29
N GLY A 180 -10.62 10.25 -15.06
CA GLY A 180 -9.66 11.23 -14.59
C GLY A 180 -8.23 10.68 -14.62
N TRP A 181 -7.47 10.84 -13.54
CA TRP A 181 -6.09 10.34 -13.49
C TRP A 181 -6.08 8.84 -13.18
N GLY A 182 -5.15 8.12 -13.82
CA GLY A 182 -4.88 6.69 -13.61
C GLY A 182 -3.38 6.46 -13.43
N VAL A 183 -2.99 5.23 -13.12
CA VAL A 183 -1.57 4.82 -13.04
C VAL A 183 -1.35 3.60 -13.91
N ARG A 184 -0.23 3.56 -14.61
CA ARG A 184 0.26 2.38 -15.33
C ARG A 184 1.72 2.12 -15.02
N SER A 185 2.15 0.86 -15.10
CA SER A 185 3.58 0.54 -15.05
C SER A 185 4.25 0.74 -16.40
N GLN A 186 5.49 1.22 -16.40
CA GLN A 186 6.33 1.29 -17.60
C GLN A 186 7.05 -0.02 -17.93
N GLU A 187 6.80 -1.07 -17.15
CA GLU A 187 7.34 -2.41 -17.33
C GLU A 187 6.25 -3.46 -17.15
N ALA A 188 6.51 -4.70 -17.57
CA ALA A 188 5.60 -5.81 -17.30
C ALA A 188 5.76 -6.28 -15.85
N LEU A 189 4.66 -6.51 -15.15
CA LEU A 189 4.67 -6.97 -13.75
C LEU A 189 4.24 -8.44 -13.67
N LYS A 190 4.89 -9.17 -12.76
CA LYS A 190 4.55 -10.57 -12.48
C LYS A 190 3.50 -10.68 -11.39
N LYS A 191 2.67 -11.72 -11.48
CA LYS A 191 1.77 -12.09 -10.39
C LYS A 191 2.56 -12.28 -9.09
N GLY A 192 2.11 -11.61 -8.03
CA GLY A 192 2.76 -11.54 -6.72
C GLY A 192 3.81 -10.44 -6.59
N GLN A 193 4.03 -9.59 -7.60
CA GLN A 193 5.02 -8.51 -7.50
C GLN A 193 4.49 -7.35 -6.66
N PHE A 194 5.30 -6.90 -5.71
CA PHE A 194 5.04 -5.66 -4.96
C PHE A 194 5.14 -4.46 -5.91
N VAL A 195 4.14 -3.57 -5.86
CA VAL A 195 4.10 -2.37 -6.69
C VAL A 195 4.56 -1.16 -5.89
N ASP A 196 3.78 -0.75 -4.89
CA ASP A 196 4.09 0.38 -4.00
C ASP A 196 3.13 0.31 -2.79
N ARG A 197 3.30 1.20 -1.81
CA ARG A 197 2.34 1.37 -0.70
C ARG A 197 1.31 2.43 -1.03
N TYR A 198 0.11 2.29 -0.46
CA TYR A 198 -0.79 3.43 -0.28
C TYR A 198 -0.31 4.20 0.95
N VAL A 199 0.02 5.48 0.75
CA VAL A 199 0.54 6.34 1.83
C VAL A 199 -0.26 7.63 1.91
N GLY A 200 -0.27 8.27 3.07
CA GLY A 200 -1.01 9.49 3.32
C GLY A 200 -0.70 10.05 4.70
N GLU A 201 -1.57 10.94 5.16
CA GLU A 201 -1.61 11.33 6.56
C GLU A 201 -2.40 10.27 7.34
N ILE A 202 -1.77 9.63 8.34
CA ILE A 202 -2.48 8.71 9.24
C ILE A 202 -3.18 9.56 10.30
N ILE A 203 -4.51 9.47 10.33
CA ILE A 203 -5.38 10.25 11.21
C ILE A 203 -6.23 9.33 12.09
N THR A 204 -6.75 9.89 13.17
CA THR A 204 -7.73 9.19 14.02
C THR A 204 -9.08 9.10 13.32
N SER A 205 -9.87 8.07 13.62
CA SER A 205 -11.24 7.96 13.08
C SER A 205 -12.09 9.19 13.39
N ALA A 206 -11.95 9.82 14.57
CA ALA A 206 -12.66 11.06 14.88
C ALA A 206 -12.28 12.24 13.95
N GLU A 207 -11.01 12.31 13.54
CA GLU A 207 -10.55 13.30 12.56
C GLU A 207 -11.02 12.95 11.14
N ALA A 208 -11.06 11.66 10.79
CA ALA A 208 -11.61 11.19 9.52
C ALA A 208 -13.10 11.55 9.40
N ASP A 209 -13.91 11.28 10.44
CA ASP A 209 -15.33 11.64 10.50
C ASP A 209 -15.52 13.16 10.35
N ARG A 210 -14.75 13.97 11.10
CA ARG A 210 -14.77 15.43 10.96
C ARG A 210 -14.44 15.86 9.53
N ARG A 211 -13.48 15.21 8.87
CA ARG A 211 -13.12 15.48 7.48
C ARG A 211 -14.24 15.08 6.52
N ARG A 212 -14.88 13.91 6.70
CA ARG A 212 -16.03 13.46 5.89
C ARG A 212 -17.20 14.46 6.00
N ASP A 213 -17.57 14.85 7.21
CA ASP A 213 -18.63 15.84 7.47
C ASP A 213 -18.35 17.19 6.81
N ALA A 214 -17.12 17.69 6.94
CA ALA A 214 -16.71 18.95 6.31
C ALA A 214 -16.68 18.89 4.78
N ALA A 215 -16.66 17.68 4.19
CA ALA A 215 -16.56 17.45 2.76
C ALA A 215 -17.86 17.03 2.09
N ALA A 216 -18.99 17.12 2.80
CA ALA A 216 -20.32 16.92 2.25
C ALA A 216 -20.61 17.78 1.00
N VAL A 217 -19.76 18.78 0.70
CA VAL A 217 -19.83 19.63 -0.50
C VAL A 217 -19.00 19.10 -1.70
N SER A 218 -17.97 18.25 -1.52
CA SER A 218 -17.04 17.85 -2.60
C SER A 218 -17.24 16.43 -3.17
N GLN A 219 -18.16 15.63 -2.61
CA GLN A 219 -18.57 14.29 -3.09
C GLN A 219 -17.43 13.27 -3.35
N ARG A 220 -16.19 13.50 -2.88
CA ARG A 220 -15.03 12.66 -3.22
C ARG A 220 -14.13 12.26 -2.06
N LYS A 221 -14.41 12.66 -0.81
CA LYS A 221 -13.50 12.35 0.31
C LYS A 221 -13.43 10.87 0.64
N ASP A 222 -14.53 10.13 0.50
CA ASP A 222 -14.55 8.69 0.77
C ASP A 222 -13.60 7.89 -0.15
N VAL A 223 -13.13 8.48 -1.26
CA VAL A 223 -12.16 7.87 -2.18
C VAL A 223 -10.75 7.80 -1.61
N TYR A 224 -10.39 8.71 -0.71
CA TYR A 224 -9.00 8.89 -0.28
C TYR A 224 -8.71 8.41 1.13
N LEU A 225 -9.72 7.88 1.82
CA LEU A 225 -9.62 7.37 3.18
C LEU A 225 -9.59 5.84 3.18
N PHE A 226 -8.50 5.28 3.70
CA PHE A 226 -8.34 3.83 3.86
C PHE A 226 -8.15 3.47 5.33
N ALA A 227 -9.04 2.65 5.88
CA ALA A 227 -8.96 2.20 7.26
C ALA A 227 -7.80 1.21 7.48
N LEU A 228 -7.11 1.37 8.60
CA LEU A 228 -6.10 0.45 9.13
C LEU A 228 -6.77 -0.53 10.09
N ASP A 229 -7.75 -1.29 9.60
CA ASP A 229 -8.66 -2.13 10.40
C ASP A 229 -8.25 -3.60 10.51
N LYS A 230 -7.18 -4.01 9.80
CA LYS A 230 -6.75 -5.41 9.72
C LYS A 230 -6.66 -6.14 11.07
N PHE A 231 -6.24 -5.41 12.11
CA PHE A 231 -6.02 -5.92 13.46
C PHE A 231 -7.03 -5.38 14.48
N THR A 232 -8.03 -4.62 14.04
CA THR A 232 -9.05 -4.06 14.91
C THR A 232 -9.97 -5.17 15.40
N HIS A 233 -10.01 -5.36 16.71
CA HIS A 233 -10.80 -6.39 17.36
C HIS A 233 -11.21 -5.94 18.77
N PRO A 234 -12.52 -5.91 19.12
CA PRO A 234 -12.98 -5.45 20.44
C PRO A 234 -12.37 -6.21 21.62
N GLY A 235 -12.04 -7.49 21.42
CA GLY A 235 -11.38 -8.35 22.42
C GLY A 235 -9.85 -8.29 22.42
N SER A 236 -9.22 -7.39 21.66
CA SER A 236 -7.76 -7.29 21.62
C SER A 236 -7.18 -6.91 22.98
N LEU A 237 -6.05 -7.53 23.34
CA LEU A 237 -5.29 -7.17 24.54
C LEU A 237 -4.62 -5.80 24.40
N ASP A 238 -4.36 -5.35 23.17
CA ASP A 238 -3.84 -4.02 22.89
C ASP A 238 -5.01 -3.01 22.86
N PRO A 239 -5.05 -2.02 23.77
CA PRO A 239 -6.09 -1.01 23.79
C PRO A 239 -6.23 -0.22 22.48
N ARG A 240 -5.15 -0.06 21.71
CA ARG A 240 -5.14 0.67 20.43
C ARG A 240 -5.89 -0.07 19.32
N LEU A 241 -6.08 -1.38 19.47
CA LEU A 241 -6.76 -2.26 18.52
C LEU A 241 -8.23 -2.53 18.89
N ARG A 242 -8.71 -2.06 20.05
CA ARG A 242 -10.10 -2.28 20.48
C ARG A 242 -11.10 -1.25 19.96
N GLY A 243 -10.62 -0.04 19.67
CA GLY A 243 -11.44 1.08 19.23
C GLY A 243 -11.59 1.14 17.71
N PRO A 244 -12.23 2.22 17.20
CA PRO A 244 -12.22 2.51 15.77
C PRO A 244 -10.79 2.55 15.22
N PRO A 245 -10.55 1.97 14.03
CA PRO A 245 -9.22 1.97 13.42
C PRO A 245 -8.75 3.40 13.12
N LEU A 246 -7.44 3.54 12.95
CA LEU A 246 -6.87 4.72 12.30
C LEU A 246 -7.16 4.66 10.80
N GLU A 247 -7.04 5.79 10.10
CA GLU A 247 -7.26 5.87 8.65
C GLU A 247 -6.08 6.59 7.98
N VAL A 248 -5.74 6.17 6.76
CA VAL A 248 -4.79 6.87 5.89
C VAL A 248 -5.57 7.79 4.97
N ASP A 249 -5.37 9.10 5.10
CA ASP A 249 -5.93 10.14 4.23
C ASP A 249 -4.92 10.55 3.16
N GLY A 250 -5.20 10.17 1.91
CA GLY A 250 -4.40 10.51 0.74
C GLY A 250 -4.84 11.76 -0.02
N GLU A 251 -5.83 12.53 0.44
CA GLU A 251 -6.49 13.57 -0.38
C GLU A 251 -5.49 14.64 -0.85
N PHE A 252 -4.72 15.20 0.09
CA PHE A 252 -3.80 16.32 -0.15
C PHE A 252 -2.32 15.91 -0.18
N MET A 253 -1.97 14.75 0.37
CA MET A 253 -0.61 14.22 0.30
C MET A 253 -0.59 12.70 0.20
N SER A 254 0.11 12.17 -0.80
CA SER A 254 0.20 10.71 -1.01
C SER A 254 1.32 10.33 -1.97
N GLY A 255 1.51 9.03 -2.19
CA GLY A 255 2.33 8.48 -3.27
C GLY A 255 1.57 8.43 -4.61
N PRO A 256 2.15 7.83 -5.65
CA PRO A 256 1.48 7.67 -6.95
C PRO A 256 0.24 6.75 -6.87
N THR A 257 0.19 5.85 -5.89
CA THR A 257 -0.89 4.87 -5.70
C THR A 257 -2.26 5.49 -5.42
N ARG A 258 -2.30 6.74 -4.92
CA ARG A 258 -3.54 7.54 -4.81
C ARG A 258 -4.33 7.64 -6.12
N PHE A 259 -3.62 7.66 -7.25
CA PHE A 259 -4.22 7.83 -8.57
C PHE A 259 -4.62 6.51 -9.21
N ILE A 260 -4.48 5.38 -8.52
CA ILE A 260 -4.91 4.08 -9.04
C ILE A 260 -6.45 4.02 -8.99
N ASN A 261 -7.07 3.75 -10.14
CA ASN A 261 -8.52 3.69 -10.25
C ASN A 261 -9.09 2.38 -9.71
N HIS A 262 -10.37 2.44 -9.36
CA HIS A 262 -11.16 1.28 -9.01
C HIS A 262 -11.39 0.34 -10.22
N SER A 263 -11.43 -0.97 -9.96
CA SER A 263 -12.02 -1.97 -10.85
C SER A 263 -12.69 -3.10 -10.08
N CYS A 264 -13.84 -3.57 -10.55
CA CYS A 264 -14.50 -4.78 -10.03
C CYS A 264 -13.85 -6.09 -10.51
N ASP A 265 -12.91 -6.03 -11.46
CA ASP A 265 -12.03 -7.15 -11.85
C ASP A 265 -10.58 -6.62 -11.87
N PRO A 266 -10.00 -6.37 -10.69
CA PRO A 266 -8.75 -5.63 -10.56
C PRO A 266 -7.53 -6.46 -10.95
N ASN A 267 -6.39 -5.79 -11.10
CA ASN A 267 -5.09 -6.44 -11.29
C ASN A 267 -4.13 -6.26 -10.10
N LEU A 268 -4.47 -5.41 -9.14
CA LEU A 268 -3.80 -5.26 -7.85
C LEU A 268 -4.75 -5.59 -6.69
N ARG A 269 -4.16 -5.88 -5.52
CA ARG A 269 -4.86 -6.00 -4.24
C ARG A 269 -4.00 -5.43 -3.11
N ILE A 270 -4.66 -4.89 -2.08
CA ILE A 270 -4.02 -4.37 -0.88
C ILE A 270 -3.77 -5.50 0.12
N PHE A 271 -2.60 -5.51 0.72
CA PHE A 271 -2.22 -6.38 1.83
C PHE A 271 -1.74 -5.52 2.99
N ALA A 272 -2.23 -5.82 4.19
CA ALA A 272 -1.69 -5.24 5.41
C ALA A 272 -0.29 -5.81 5.67
N ARG A 273 0.72 -4.95 5.72
CA ARG A 273 2.09 -5.35 6.07
C ARG A 273 2.48 -4.78 7.43
N VAL A 274 2.98 -5.64 8.30
CA VAL A 274 3.47 -5.30 9.63
C VAL A 274 4.98 -5.42 9.64
N GLY A 275 5.67 -4.39 10.11
CA GLY A 275 7.08 -4.48 10.47
C GLY A 275 7.20 -4.83 11.94
N ASP A 276 7.22 -3.80 12.79
CA ASP A 276 7.23 -3.97 14.24
C ASP A 276 5.86 -4.46 14.74
N HIS A 277 5.82 -5.57 15.47
CA HIS A 277 4.58 -6.13 16.02
C HIS A 277 3.88 -5.18 17.00
N ALA A 278 4.63 -4.24 17.59
CA ALA A 278 4.06 -3.22 18.46
C ALA A 278 3.27 -2.15 17.67
N ASP A 279 3.44 -2.07 16.35
CA ASP A 279 2.84 -1.06 15.45
C ASP A 279 1.78 -1.64 14.50
N LYS A 280 1.10 -2.73 14.88
CA LYS A 280 0.00 -3.30 14.07
C LYS A 280 -1.14 -2.32 13.77
N HIS A 281 -1.41 -1.39 14.69
CA HIS A 281 -2.40 -0.31 14.50
C HIS A 281 -1.97 0.71 13.43
N LEU A 282 -0.70 0.67 12.99
CA LEU A 282 -0.09 1.51 11.96
C LEU A 282 0.47 0.68 10.79
N HIS A 283 -0.11 -0.50 10.53
CA HIS A 283 0.35 -1.35 9.45
C HIS A 283 0.33 -0.64 8.09
N ASP A 284 1.25 -1.02 7.21
CA ASP A 284 1.33 -0.50 5.84
C ASP A 284 0.21 -1.10 4.98
N LEU A 285 -0.30 -0.31 4.02
CA LEU A 285 -1.19 -0.78 2.96
C LEU A 285 -0.37 -1.05 1.69
N ALA A 286 0.04 -2.30 1.48
CA ALA A 286 0.93 -2.68 0.38
C ALA A 286 0.16 -3.23 -0.82
N LEU A 287 0.37 -2.64 -2.01
CA LEU A 287 -0.28 -3.11 -3.24
C LEU A 287 0.57 -4.16 -3.95
N PHE A 288 -0.01 -5.33 -4.19
CA PHE A 288 0.61 -6.43 -4.94
C PHE A 288 -0.20 -6.78 -6.19
N ALA A 289 0.49 -7.15 -7.26
CA ALA A 289 -0.14 -7.67 -8.47
C ALA A 289 -0.75 -9.06 -8.22
N ILE A 290 -2.02 -9.26 -8.56
CA ILE A 290 -2.74 -10.55 -8.38
C ILE A 290 -2.82 -11.38 -9.67
N ARG A 291 -2.31 -10.82 -10.77
CA ARG A 291 -2.04 -11.50 -12.05
C ARG A 291 -0.83 -10.86 -12.73
N ASP A 292 -0.37 -11.45 -13.82
CA ASP A 292 0.60 -10.78 -14.70
C ASP A 292 -0.07 -9.54 -15.31
N ILE A 293 0.68 -8.44 -15.41
CA ILE A 293 0.23 -7.13 -15.90
C ILE A 293 1.16 -6.72 -17.02
N GLN A 294 0.59 -6.34 -18.17
CA GLN A 294 1.40 -5.92 -19.31
C GLN A 294 1.94 -4.50 -19.12
N ARG A 295 3.08 -4.20 -19.74
CA ARG A 295 3.60 -2.83 -19.79
C ARG A 295 2.55 -1.89 -20.36
N GLY A 296 2.30 -0.78 -19.68
CA GLY A 296 1.35 0.24 -20.11
C GLY A 296 -0.11 -0.08 -19.80
N GLU A 297 -0.41 -1.27 -19.26
CA GLU A 297 -1.73 -1.60 -18.74
C GLU A 297 -2.05 -0.75 -17.49
N GLU A 298 -3.28 -0.25 -17.40
CA GLU A 298 -3.73 0.50 -16.23
C GLU A 298 -3.76 -0.39 -14.99
N LEU A 299 -3.13 0.09 -13.91
CA LEU A 299 -3.21 -0.53 -12.60
C LEU A 299 -4.56 -0.19 -11.97
N THR A 300 -5.21 -1.17 -11.37
CA THR A 300 -6.50 -1.02 -10.69
C THR A 300 -6.60 -1.94 -9.48
N PHE A 301 -7.29 -1.51 -8.43
CA PHE A 301 -7.65 -2.36 -7.28
C PHE A 301 -9.13 -2.19 -6.92
N ASP A 302 -9.67 -3.15 -6.19
CA ASP A 302 -11.02 -3.03 -5.65
C ASP A 302 -10.99 -2.18 -4.38
N TYR A 303 -11.73 -1.07 -4.35
CA TYR A 303 -11.69 -0.09 -3.26
C TYR A 303 -12.31 -0.63 -1.97
N VAL A 304 -13.15 -1.66 -2.08
CA VAL A 304 -13.84 -2.28 -0.94
C VAL A 304 -13.44 -3.76 -0.76
N ASP A 305 -12.43 -4.25 -1.47
CA ASP A 305 -11.97 -5.66 -1.46
C ASP A 305 -13.12 -6.68 -1.56
N GLY A 306 -14.12 -6.39 -2.40
CA GLY A 306 -15.29 -7.25 -2.61
C GLY A 306 -16.35 -7.21 -1.51
N VAL A 307 -16.23 -6.33 -0.50
CA VAL A 307 -17.31 -6.03 0.44
C VAL A 307 -18.33 -5.19 -0.30
N SER A 308 -19.40 -5.82 -0.80
CA SER A 308 -20.56 -5.09 -1.30
C SER A 308 -21.51 -4.75 -0.15
N GLN A 309 -22.01 -3.52 -0.11
CA GLN A 309 -23.16 -3.16 0.72
C GLN A 309 -24.38 -4.02 0.38
N ASP A 310 -25.31 -4.13 1.34
CA ASP A 310 -26.54 -4.89 1.12
C ASP A 310 -27.33 -4.23 -0.02
N PRO A 311 -27.98 -5.00 -0.91
CA PRO A 311 -28.72 -4.45 -2.05
C PRO A 311 -29.90 -3.54 -1.65
N ASP A 312 -30.26 -3.52 -0.36
CA ASP A 312 -31.29 -2.66 0.23
C ASP A 312 -30.76 -1.30 0.72
N ASP A 313 -29.45 -1.05 0.68
CA ASP A 313 -28.87 0.25 1.02
C ASP A 313 -29.23 1.31 -0.04
N GLU A 314 -29.61 2.51 0.42
CA GLU A 314 -30.03 3.60 -0.46
C GLU A 314 -28.92 3.98 -1.45
N GLN A 315 -29.16 3.75 -2.75
CA GLN A 315 -28.23 4.07 -3.83
C GLN A 315 -28.07 5.59 -4.08
N ASP A 316 -28.76 6.43 -3.31
CA ASP A 316 -28.76 7.87 -3.52
C ASP A 316 -27.40 8.47 -3.08
N GLY A 317 -26.68 9.08 -4.03
CA GLY A 317 -25.35 9.65 -3.79
C GLY A 317 -24.15 8.71 -4.06
N MET A 318 -24.36 7.45 -4.47
CA MET A 318 -23.26 6.56 -4.83
C MET A 318 -22.59 6.95 -6.16
N THR A 319 -21.26 6.88 -6.22
CA THR A 319 -20.51 7.18 -7.46
C THR A 319 -20.60 6.03 -8.45
N PRO A 320 -21.08 6.24 -9.69
CA PRO A 320 -21.13 5.20 -10.71
C PRO A 320 -19.75 4.63 -11.06
N CYS A 321 -19.66 3.31 -11.19
CA CYS A 321 -18.44 2.62 -11.58
C CYS A 321 -18.28 2.58 -13.10
N LEU A 322 -17.16 3.10 -13.58
CA LEU A 322 -16.79 3.14 -15.00
C LEU A 322 -15.65 2.17 -15.35
N CYS A 323 -15.47 1.09 -14.58
CA CYS A 323 -14.32 0.19 -14.76
C CYS A 323 -14.33 -0.62 -16.07
N GLY A 324 -15.46 -0.69 -16.77
CA GLY A 324 -15.61 -1.42 -18.04
C GLY A 324 -15.57 -2.95 -17.91
N SER A 325 -15.45 -3.50 -16.70
CA SER A 325 -15.47 -4.95 -16.46
C SER A 325 -16.85 -5.54 -16.72
N SER A 326 -16.91 -6.76 -17.28
CA SER A 326 -18.15 -7.53 -17.39
C SER A 326 -18.70 -7.99 -16.03
N LYS A 327 -17.88 -7.93 -14.98
CA LYS A 327 -18.25 -8.23 -13.58
C LYS A 327 -18.51 -6.95 -12.76
N CYS A 328 -18.79 -5.82 -13.43
CA CYS A 328 -19.00 -4.54 -12.75
C CYS A 328 -20.19 -4.61 -11.78
N ARG A 329 -20.01 -4.07 -10.57
CA ARG A 329 -21.04 -3.98 -9.52
C ARG A 329 -21.92 -2.73 -9.64
N GLY A 330 -21.64 -1.86 -10.61
CA GLY A 330 -22.42 -0.63 -10.88
C GLY A 330 -21.91 0.62 -10.16
N TYR A 331 -21.39 0.49 -8.93
CA TYR A 331 -20.93 1.62 -8.10
C TYR A 331 -19.54 1.34 -7.50
N LEU A 332 -18.86 2.40 -7.03
CA LEU A 332 -17.49 2.32 -6.49
C LEU A 332 -17.40 1.69 -5.09
N TRP A 333 -18.44 1.85 -4.28
CA TRP A 333 -18.52 1.40 -2.88
C TRP A 333 -19.66 0.41 -2.71
#